data_AF-A0A847WPI8-F1
#
_entry.id   AF-A0A847WPI8-F1
#
_cell.length_a   1.000
_cell.length_b   1.000
_cell.length_c   1.000
_cell.angle_alpha   90.00
_cell.angle_beta   90.00
_cell.angle_gamma   90.00
#
_symmetry.space_group_name_H-M   'P 1'
#
loop_
_entity.id
_entity.type
_entity.pdbx_description
1 polymer ?
#
loop_
_entity_poly.entity_id
_entity_poly.type
_entity_poly.pdbx_seq_one_letter_code
_entity_poly.pdbx_strand_id
1 'polypeptide(L)'
;LDTNDKVSIYHYLEEAREYRDGLDKTKRGAIPSFYDLFVDIFDQPGAILKVMGLLAEQEISIKNIEILEIREGITGVLRISFVSKEDQLASHRLLIQNGYETMIED
;
A
#
# COMPACT_ATOMS: atom_id res chain seq x y z
N LEU A 1 -19.17 2.35 -33.96
CA LEU A 1 -19.23 1.74 -32.62
C LEU A 1 -20.66 1.32 -32.43
N ASP A 2 -20.92 0.04 -32.71
CA ASP A 2 -22.26 -0.51 -32.82
C ASP A 2 -22.94 -0.53 -31.45
N THR A 3 -24.24 -0.24 -31.40
CA THR A 3 -25.00 -0.06 -30.15
C THR A 3 -24.98 -1.33 -29.28
N ASN A 4 -24.79 -2.48 -29.91
CA ASN A 4 -24.71 -3.80 -29.27
C ASN A 4 -23.44 -3.98 -28.43
N ASP A 5 -22.33 -3.34 -28.81
CA ASP A 5 -21.06 -3.40 -28.08
C ASP A 5 -21.11 -2.60 -26.77
N LYS A 6 -21.91 -1.54 -26.73
CA LYS A 6 -22.05 -0.71 -25.52
C LYS A 6 -22.80 -1.44 -24.41
N VAL A 7 -23.82 -2.22 -24.76
CA VAL A 7 -24.62 -2.98 -23.81
C VAL A 7 -23.82 -4.15 -23.24
N SER A 8 -23.05 -4.85 -24.07
CA SER A 8 -22.21 -5.96 -23.62
C SER A 8 -21.07 -5.51 -22.70
N ILE A 9 -20.42 -4.37 -23.01
CA ILE A 9 -19.40 -3.78 -22.14
C ILE A 9 -20.02 -3.31 -20.82
N TYR A 10 -21.21 -2.72 -20.86
CA TYR A 10 -21.89 -2.28 -19.64
C TYR A 10 -22.19 -3.46 -18.71
N HIS A 11 -22.74 -4.55 -19.24
CA HIS A 11 -23.01 -5.76 -18.45
C HIS A 11 -21.73 -6.39 -17.91
N TYR A 12 -20.66 -6.46 -18.71
CA TYR A 12 -19.37 -6.98 -18.23
C TYR A 12 -18.81 -6.15 -17.06
N LEU A 13 -18.89 -4.82 -17.14
CA LEU A 13 -18.45 -3.94 -16.07
C LEU A 13 -19.35 -4.01 -14.82
N GLU A 14 -20.66 -4.17 -15.02
CA GLU A 14 -21.63 -4.32 -13.94
C GLU A 14 -21.40 -5.63 -13.17
N GLU A 15 -21.24 -6.74 -13.88
CA GLU A 15 -20.96 -8.06 -13.30
C GLU A 15 -19.62 -8.08 -12.55
N ALA A 16 -18.58 -7.45 -13.11
CA ALA A 16 -17.29 -7.29 -12.42
C ALA A 16 -17.40 -6.44 -11.14
N ARG A 17 -18.27 -5.43 -11.14
CA ARG A 17 -18.51 -4.57 -9.98
C ARG A 17 -19.26 -5.33 -8.88
N GLU A 18 -20.32 -6.05 -9.23
CA GLU A 18 -21.08 -6.88 -8.30
C GLU A 18 -20.23 -8.01 -7.72
N TYR A 19 -19.41 -8.67 -8.54
CA TYR A 19 -18.46 -9.69 -8.06
C TYR A 19 -17.49 -9.13 -7.03
N ARG A 20 -16.89 -7.96 -7.29
CA ARG A 20 -15.98 -7.27 -6.36
C ARG A 20 -16.71 -6.84 -5.08
N ASP A 21 -17.90 -6.25 -5.22
CA ASP A 21 -18.66 -5.70 -4.10
C ASP A 21 -19.25 -6.82 -3.21
N GLY A 22 -19.44 -8.03 -3.76
CA GLY A 22 -19.84 -9.25 -3.04
C GLY A 22 -18.69 -9.98 -2.32
N LEU A 23 -17.43 -9.52 -2.47
CA LEU A 23 -16.31 -10.05 -1.69
C LEU A 23 -16.43 -9.55 -0.25
N ASP A 24 -16.49 -10.49 0.68
CA ASP A 24 -16.56 -10.25 2.11
C ASP A 24 -15.29 -9.52 2.58
N LYS A 25 -15.39 -8.21 2.82
CA LYS A 25 -14.26 -7.34 3.21
C LYS A 25 -13.56 -7.80 4.49
N THR A 26 -14.21 -8.64 5.30
CA THR A 26 -13.71 -9.13 6.59
C THR A 26 -13.06 -10.51 6.52
N LYS A 27 -13.23 -11.25 5.41
CA LYS A 27 -12.49 -12.48 5.20
C LYS A 27 -11.15 -12.12 4.58
N ARG A 28 -10.09 -12.16 5.41
CA ARG A 28 -8.71 -12.33 4.93
C ARG A 28 -8.74 -13.47 3.91
N GLY A 29 -8.65 -13.14 2.62
CA GLY A 29 -8.85 -14.09 1.53
C GLY A 29 -7.70 -15.10 1.42
N ALA A 30 -7.62 -15.79 0.27
CA ALA A 30 -6.51 -16.69 -0.06
C ALA A 30 -5.18 -15.97 -0.35
N ILE A 31 -5.19 -14.64 -0.46
CA ILE A 31 -3.99 -13.80 -0.57
C ILE A 31 -3.59 -13.42 0.86
N PRO A 32 -2.35 -13.68 1.30
CA PRO A 32 -1.90 -13.28 2.63
C PRO A 32 -2.14 -11.78 2.81
N SER A 33 -2.92 -11.42 3.82
CA SER A 33 -3.03 -10.03 4.27
C SER A 33 -1.64 -9.60 4.73
N PHE A 34 -0.93 -8.86 3.88
CA PHE A 34 0.31 -8.21 4.28
C PHE A 34 0.00 -7.11 5.29
N TYR A 35 0.96 -6.84 6.15
CA TYR A 35 0.87 -5.77 7.12
C TYR A 35 1.50 -4.53 6.47
N ASP A 36 0.67 -3.61 5.98
CA ASP A 36 1.15 -2.44 5.24
C ASP A 36 1.43 -1.26 6.18
N LEU A 37 2.54 -0.57 5.95
CA LEU A 37 2.91 0.69 6.60
C LEU A 37 3.03 1.76 5.52
N PHE A 38 2.32 2.87 5.71
CA PHE A 38 2.41 4.03 4.86
C PHE A 38 3.38 5.03 5.49
N VAL A 39 4.29 5.56 4.70
CA VAL A 39 5.35 6.46 5.14
C VAL A 39 5.37 7.67 4.22
N ASP A 40 5.20 8.86 4.78
CA ASP A 40 5.30 10.09 4.00
C ASP A 40 6.76 10.36 3.64
N ILE A 41 7.02 10.60 2.36
CA ILE A 41 8.34 10.90 1.84
C ILE A 41 8.32 12.16 0.96
N PHE A 42 9.36 12.98 1.09
CA PHE A 42 9.57 14.10 0.19
C PHE A 42 10.15 13.61 -1.14
N ASP A 43 9.69 14.19 -2.25
CA ASP A 43 10.24 13.91 -3.58
C ASP A 43 11.64 14.54 -3.74
N GLN A 44 12.65 13.83 -3.24
CA GLN A 44 14.05 14.22 -3.33
C GLN A 44 14.97 13.00 -3.48
N PRO A 45 16.15 13.16 -4.10
CA PRO A 45 17.12 12.08 -4.22
C PRO A 45 17.45 11.43 -2.86
N GLY A 46 17.38 10.09 -2.83
CA GLY A 46 17.71 9.30 -1.65
C GLY A 46 16.61 9.18 -0.59
N ALA A 47 15.40 9.72 -0.81
CA ALA A 47 14.29 9.57 0.14
C ALA A 47 14.00 8.10 0.50
N ILE A 48 13.86 7.25 -0.52
CA ILE A 48 13.62 5.80 -0.33
C ILE A 48 14.81 5.13 0.36
N LEU A 49 16.04 5.47 -0.05
CA LEU A 49 17.26 4.89 0.54
C LEU A 49 17.33 5.16 2.04
N LYS A 50 16.98 6.35 2.50
CA LYS A 50 17.00 6.69 3.94
C LYS A 50 16.01 5.84 4.74
N VAL A 51 14.79 5.66 4.23
CA VAL A 51 13.79 4.81 4.87
C VAL A 51 14.25 3.35 4.89
N MET A 52 14.67 2.82 3.74
CA MET A 52 15.13 1.43 3.62
C MET A 52 16.40 1.14 4.43
N GLY A 53 17.31 2.11 4.51
CA GLY A 53 18.54 2.01 5.29
C GLY A 53 18.24 1.80 6.77
N LEU A 54 17.32 2.58 7.35
CA LEU A 54 16.88 2.41 8.73
C LEU A 54 16.28 1.02 8.99
N LEU A 55 15.41 0.53 8.09
CA LEU A 55 14.84 -0.81 8.22
C LEU A 55 15.91 -1.90 8.15
N ALA A 56 16.87 -1.76 7.23
CA ALA A 56 17.95 -2.72 7.05
C ALA A 56 18.93 -2.75 8.24
N GLU A 57 19.23 -1.60 8.86
CA GLU A 57 20.05 -1.51 10.08
C GLU A 57 19.43 -2.24 11.27
N GLN A 58 18.10 -2.40 11.28
CA GLN A 58 17.36 -3.19 12.28
C GLN A 58 17.06 -4.62 11.81
N GLU A 59 17.64 -5.06 10.69
CA GLU A 59 17.44 -6.38 10.09
C GLU A 59 15.96 -6.70 9.77
N ILE A 60 15.14 -5.67 9.52
CA ILE A 60 13.71 -5.84 9.22
C ILE A 60 13.54 -6.20 7.74
N SER A 61 12.90 -7.35 7.49
CA SER A 61 12.62 -7.83 6.15
C SER A 61 11.31 -7.28 5.60
N ILE A 62 11.37 -6.61 4.45
CA ILE A 62 10.19 -6.13 3.73
C ILE A 62 9.76 -7.16 2.68
N LYS A 63 8.45 -7.27 2.46
CA LYS A 63 7.87 -8.16 1.44
C LYS A 63 7.62 -7.44 0.13
N ASN A 64 7.15 -6.20 0.19
CA ASN A 64 6.84 -5.39 -0.97
C ASN A 64 7.01 -3.90 -0.66
N ILE A 65 7.17 -3.10 -1.72
CA ILE A 65 7.30 -1.64 -1.63
C ILE A 65 6.61 -1.00 -2.84
N GLU A 66 5.86 0.07 -2.62
CA GLU A 66 5.14 0.80 -3.67
C GLU A 66 5.18 2.30 -3.37
N ILE A 67 5.39 3.12 -4.41
CA ILE A 67 5.27 4.58 -4.32
C ILE A 67 3.87 4.97 -4.79
N LEU A 68 3.13 5.63 -3.92
CA LEU A 68 1.80 6.15 -4.19
C LEU A 68 1.90 7.66 -4.46
N GLU A 69 1.54 8.07 -5.67
CA GLU A 69 1.50 9.49 -6.06
C GLU A 69 0.19 10.13 -5.59
N ILE A 70 0.29 11.18 -4.78
CA ILE A 70 -0.88 12.01 -4.41
C ILE A 70 -0.84 13.27 -5.27
N ARG A 71 -1.87 13.48 -6.10
CA ARG A 71 -1.90 14.54 -7.13
C ARG A 71 -2.00 15.97 -6.58
N GLU A 72 -2.03 16.17 -5.26
CA GLU A 72 -2.16 17.49 -4.62
C GLU A 72 -1.08 17.81 -3.56
N GLY A 73 0.13 17.26 -3.69
CA GLY A 73 1.23 17.58 -2.78
C GLY A 73 2.62 17.23 -3.32
N ILE A 74 3.65 17.93 -2.82
CA ILE A 74 5.09 17.68 -3.10
C ILE A 74 5.58 16.42 -2.34
N THR A 75 4.70 15.80 -1.56
CA THR A 75 4.96 14.65 -0.71
C THR A 75 4.34 13.40 -1.36
N GLY A 76 5.17 12.39 -1.63
CA GLY A 76 4.71 11.07 -2.05
C GLY A 76 4.53 10.18 -0.82
N VAL A 77 3.76 9.09 -0.97
CA VAL A 77 3.60 8.10 0.10
C VAL A 77 4.27 6.80 -0.31
N LEU A 78 5.10 6.25 0.56
CA LEU A 78 5.70 4.94 0.39
C LEU A 78 4.87 3.91 1.16
N ARG A 79 4.28 2.93 0.46
CA ARG A 79 3.68 1.75 1.09
C ARG A 79 4.73 0.66 1.21
N ILE A 80 4.96 0.17 2.42
CA ILE A 80 5.88 -0.92 2.73
C ILE A 80 5.07 -2.08 3.33
N SER A 81 5.14 -3.24 2.70
CA SER A 81 4.40 -4.43 3.12
C SER A 81 5.28 -5.38 3.90
N PHE A 82 4.80 -5.85 5.06
CA PHE A 82 5.50 -6.81 5.91
C PHE A 82 4.75 -8.15 6.00
N VAL A 83 5.50 -9.21 6.28
CA VAL A 83 4.93 -10.56 6.51
C VAL A 83 4.31 -10.66 7.91
N SER A 84 4.92 -10.02 8.90
CA SER A 84 4.50 -10.08 10.29
C SER A 84 4.00 -8.73 10.79
N LYS A 85 3.02 -8.77 11.71
CA LYS A 85 2.54 -7.57 12.42
C LYS A 85 3.63 -6.96 13.29
N GLU A 86 4.53 -7.80 13.81
CA GLU A 86 5.64 -7.36 14.65
C GLU A 86 6.60 -6.47 13.87
N ASP A 87 6.99 -6.87 12.66
CA ASP A 87 7.88 -6.08 11.77
C ASP A 87 7.23 -4.76 11.37
N GLN A 88 5.93 -4.76 11.05
CA GLN A 88 5.17 -3.53 10.77
C GLN A 88 5.20 -2.57 11.96
N LEU A 89 4.91 -3.06 13.17
CA LEU A 89 4.89 -2.23 14.38
C LEU A 89 6.29 -1.77 14.79
N ALA A 90 7.32 -2.61 14.62
CA ALA A 90 8.71 -2.24 14.85
C ALA A 90 9.15 -1.14 13.88
N SER A 91 8.85 -1.30 12.59
CA SER A 91 9.13 -0.31 11.54
C SER A 91 8.41 1.02 11.80
N HIS A 92 7.13 0.98 12.17
CA HIS A 92 6.35 2.16 12.52
C HIS A 92 7.02 2.97 13.65
N ARG A 93 7.40 2.30 14.74
CA ARG A 93 8.08 2.95 15.87
C ARG A 93 9.44 3.51 15.46
N LEU A 94 10.23 2.73 14.73
CA LEU A 94 11.57 3.12 14.27
C LEU A 94 11.51 4.38 13.39
N LEU A 95 10.58 4.41 12.43
CA LEU A 95 10.48 5.51 11.49
C LEU A 95 9.96 6.79 12.17
N ILE A 96 8.99 6.69 13.09
CA ILE A 96 8.55 7.83 13.92
C ILE A 96 9.72 8.40 14.74
N GLN A 97 10.52 7.53 15.37
CA GLN A 97 11.69 7.97 16.15
C GLN A 97 12.75 8.68 15.29
N ASN A 98 12.79 8.40 13.99
CA ASN A 98 13.67 9.03 13.02
C ASN A 98 13.01 10.20 12.25
N GLY A 99 11.84 10.66 12.70
CA GLY A 99 11.19 11.87 12.19
C GLY A 99 10.32 11.68 10.95
N TYR A 100 9.94 10.46 10.61
CA TYR A 100 8.97 10.19 9.54
C TYR A 100 7.54 10.18 10.09
N GLU A 101 6.61 10.69 9.28
CA GLU A 101 5.18 10.52 9.50
C GLU A 101 4.74 9.18 8.89
N THR A 102 4.02 8.36 9.66
CA THR A 102 3.62 7.03 9.23
C THR A 102 2.22 6.66 9.70
N MET A 103 1.52 5.82 8.93
CA MET A 103 0.17 5.35 9.20
C MET A 103 0.06 3.83 8.98
N ILE A 104 -0.70 3.15 9.85
CA ILE A 104 -1.11 1.75 9.69
C ILE A 104 -2.63 1.77 9.45
N GLU A 105 -3.12 1.13 8.39
CA GLU A 105 -4.55 0.88 8.22
C GLU A 105 -4.98 -0.36 9.03
N ASP A 106 -6.14 -0.25 9.68
CA ASP A 106 -6.76 -1.32 10.51
C ASP A 106 -7.39 -2.46 9.69
#